data_AF-A0A929FX97-F1
#
_entry.id   AF-A0A929FX97-F1
#
_cell.length_a   1.000
_cell.length_b   1.000
_cell.length_c   1.000
_cell.angle_alpha   90.00
_cell.angle_beta   90.00
_cell.angle_gamma   90.00
#
_symmetry.space_group_name_H-M   'P 1'
#
loop_
_entity.id
_entity.type
_entity.pdbx_description
1 polymer ?
#
loop_
_entity_poly.entity_id
_entity_poly.type
_entity_poly.pdbx_seq_one_letter_code
_entity_poly.pdbx_strand_id
1 'polypeptide(L)'
;MCVSLSGAKGLQKRLQSAEIIPTTNKNLFLLAGHIDLSENESQLAVALTTGAAIPALQNLPGSVTHLIKLTAQSNNIDIILLDMSPSVGALNQCFLIESDYFIVPTSPDYYCDRAIRSLARVIPKWNTVIASFRNSQLTYPFEETPPRFLGTISQRYRPHSGNPAASFQRWIDQIKKTSNTELVPALSKINMVISEEKFLETVNNPSPEVRA
;
A
#
# COMPACT_ATOMS: atom_id res chain seq x y z
N MET A 1 2.91 -14.12 -10.79
CA MET A 1 1.76 -13.77 -11.64
C MET A 1 2.18 -13.81 -13.11
N CYS A 2 1.90 -14.91 -13.83
CA CYS A 2 1.90 -14.92 -15.29
C CYS A 2 0.43 -14.82 -15.72
N VAL A 3 -0.04 -13.60 -16.01
CA VAL A 3 -1.26 -13.46 -16.80
C VAL A 3 -0.79 -13.47 -18.24
N SER A 4 -0.86 -14.64 -18.88
CA SER A 4 -0.67 -14.78 -20.32
C SER A 4 -1.68 -13.87 -21.03
N LEU A 5 -1.23 -12.69 -21.49
CA LEU A 5 -1.97 -11.86 -22.44
C LEU A 5 -1.83 -12.38 -23.89
N SER A 6 -1.07 -13.47 -24.12
CA SER A 6 -0.96 -14.13 -25.41
C SER A 6 -2.16 -15.06 -25.65
N GLY A 7 -3.25 -14.47 -26.15
CA GLY A 7 -4.39 -15.24 -26.64
C GLY A 7 -5.70 -14.48 -26.86
N ALA A 8 -5.67 -13.16 -27.09
CA ALA A 8 -6.91 -12.39 -27.28
C ALA A 8 -7.33 -12.33 -28.76
N LYS A 9 -7.89 -13.44 -29.27
CA LYS A 9 -8.88 -13.37 -30.36
C LYS A 9 -10.27 -13.46 -29.74
N GLY A 10 -10.90 -12.29 -29.52
CA GLY A 10 -12.33 -12.16 -29.22
C GLY A 10 -12.76 -12.60 -27.81
N LEU A 11 -13.35 -11.67 -27.07
CA LEU A 11 -13.73 -11.75 -25.63
C LEU A 11 -12.54 -11.72 -24.66
N GLN A 12 -12.33 -10.57 -24.02
CA GLN A 12 -11.54 -10.48 -22.78
C GLN A 12 -12.19 -11.41 -21.75
N LYS A 13 -11.52 -12.52 -21.41
CA LYS A 13 -11.94 -13.35 -20.28
C LYS A 13 -11.92 -12.50 -19.02
N ARG A 14 -12.98 -12.60 -18.21
CA ARG A 14 -13.01 -12.01 -16.87
C ARG A 14 -11.83 -12.53 -16.05
N LEU A 15 -11.31 -11.70 -15.15
CA LEU A 15 -10.28 -12.13 -14.21
C LEU A 15 -10.78 -13.34 -13.40
N GLN A 16 -9.86 -14.24 -13.10
CA GLN A 16 -10.09 -15.42 -12.27
C GLN A 16 -9.19 -15.33 -11.05
N SER A 17 -9.63 -15.89 -9.92
CA SER A 17 -8.81 -15.98 -8.72
C SER A 17 -7.46 -16.65 -9.02
N ALA A 18 -6.40 -16.14 -8.41
CA ALA A 18 -5.09 -16.76 -8.49
C ALA A 18 -4.97 -17.95 -7.53
N GLU A 19 -4.03 -18.84 -7.81
CA GLU A 19 -3.68 -19.93 -6.88
C GLU A 19 -2.87 -19.39 -5.71
N ILE A 20 -3.20 -19.86 -4.51
CA ILE A 20 -2.49 -19.55 -3.26
C ILE A 20 -1.81 -20.81 -2.71
N ILE A 21 -0.69 -20.62 -2.03
CA ILE A 21 0.14 -21.68 -1.48
C ILE A 21 -0.11 -21.75 0.04
N PRO A 22 -0.48 -22.92 0.60
CA PRO A 22 -0.59 -23.08 2.04
C PRO A 22 0.80 -23.02 2.70
N THR A 23 0.86 -22.48 3.92
CA THR A 23 2.09 -22.51 4.72
C THR A 23 2.01 -23.59 5.81
N THR A 24 3.05 -23.72 6.63
CA THR A 24 3.01 -24.56 7.84
C THR A 24 1.99 -24.06 8.86
N ASN A 25 1.58 -22.79 8.80
CA ASN A 25 0.51 -22.24 9.60
C ASN A 25 -0.82 -22.33 8.82
N LYS A 26 -1.81 -23.00 9.41
CA LYS A 26 -3.12 -23.27 8.79
C LYS A 26 -3.91 -22.01 8.43
N ASN A 27 -3.64 -20.90 9.11
CA ASN A 27 -4.35 -19.63 8.92
C ASN A 27 -3.55 -18.65 8.05
N LEU A 28 -2.47 -19.11 7.41
CA LEU A 28 -1.61 -18.28 6.58
C LEU A 28 -1.39 -18.94 5.23
N PHE A 29 -1.73 -18.18 4.19
CA PHE A 29 -1.54 -18.55 2.80
C PHE A 29 -0.66 -17.51 2.11
N LEU A 30 0.04 -17.94 1.07
CA LEU A 30 0.92 -17.10 0.28
C LEU A 30 0.41 -17.00 -1.16
N LEU A 31 0.14 -15.77 -1.60
CA LEU A 31 0.02 -15.48 -3.03
C LEU A 31 1.40 -15.05 -3.54
N ALA A 32 2.05 -15.92 -4.31
CA ALA A 32 3.42 -15.66 -4.77
C ALA A 32 3.48 -14.54 -5.82
N GLY A 33 4.32 -13.54 -5.55
CA GLY A 33 4.72 -12.53 -6.53
C GLY A 33 5.54 -13.14 -7.68
N HIS A 34 5.86 -12.32 -8.68
CA HIS A 34 6.76 -12.72 -9.77
C HIS A 34 7.49 -11.49 -10.30
N ILE A 35 8.74 -11.66 -10.76
CA ILE A 35 9.55 -10.55 -11.25
C ILE A 35 8.94 -9.87 -12.48
N ASP A 36 8.32 -10.63 -13.38
CA ASP A 36 7.59 -10.13 -14.56
C ASP A 36 6.43 -9.19 -14.21
N LEU A 37 5.98 -9.14 -12.95
CA LEU A 37 4.99 -8.14 -12.54
C LEU A 37 5.54 -6.71 -12.71
N SER A 38 6.85 -6.54 -12.58
CA SER A 38 7.55 -5.26 -12.83
C SER A 38 7.54 -4.86 -14.31
N GLU A 39 7.48 -5.81 -15.25
CA GLU A 39 7.44 -5.49 -16.69
C GLU A 39 6.13 -4.74 -17.05
N ASN A 40 5.04 -5.11 -16.38
CA ASN A 40 3.73 -4.50 -16.57
C ASN A 40 3.58 -3.15 -15.87
N GLU A 41 4.54 -2.74 -15.02
CA GLU A 41 4.49 -1.48 -14.30
C GLU A 41 4.50 -0.27 -15.26
N SER A 42 5.22 -0.39 -16.38
CA SER A 42 5.26 0.64 -17.43
C SER A 42 3.89 0.88 -18.06
N GLN A 43 3.16 -0.20 -18.38
CA GLN A 43 1.80 -0.13 -18.93
C GLN A 43 0.82 0.43 -17.91
N LEU A 44 0.97 0.03 -16.64
CA LEU A 44 0.17 0.54 -15.54
C LEU A 44 0.37 2.05 -15.33
N ALA A 45 1.62 2.53 -15.43
CA ALA A 45 1.94 3.95 -15.32
C ALA A 45 1.30 4.78 -16.44
N VAL A 46 1.35 4.26 -17.69
CA VAL A 46 0.64 4.88 -18.82
C VAL A 46 -0.86 4.90 -18.54
N ALA A 47 -1.44 3.78 -18.12
CA ALA A 47 -2.87 3.70 -17.83
C ALA A 47 -3.30 4.64 -16.69
N LEU A 48 -2.52 4.80 -15.62
CA LEU A 48 -2.81 5.77 -14.56
C LEU A 48 -2.79 7.23 -15.05
N THR A 49 -1.95 7.52 -16.06
CA THR A 49 -1.77 8.89 -16.56
C THR A 49 -2.78 9.24 -17.66
N THR A 50 -3.05 8.32 -18.58
CA THR A 50 -3.88 8.56 -19.79
C THR A 50 -5.16 7.74 -19.82
N GLY A 51 -5.31 6.75 -18.93
CA GLY A 51 -6.41 5.79 -18.95
C GLY A 51 -7.76 6.45 -18.82
N ALA A 52 -7.89 7.53 -18.05
CA ALA A 52 -9.15 8.27 -17.96
C ALA A 52 -9.71 8.70 -19.34
N ALA A 53 -8.84 9.01 -20.31
CA ALA A 53 -9.22 9.42 -21.66
C ALA A 53 -9.27 8.26 -22.68
N ILE A 54 -8.71 7.10 -22.36
CA ILE A 54 -8.58 5.95 -23.28
C ILE A 54 -9.39 4.77 -22.71
N PRO A 55 -10.61 4.51 -23.20
CA PRO A 55 -11.49 3.45 -22.66
C PRO A 55 -10.82 2.07 -22.52
N ALA A 56 -9.93 1.71 -23.45
CA ALA A 56 -9.22 0.43 -23.41
C ALA A 56 -8.26 0.28 -22.22
N LEU A 57 -7.83 1.38 -21.60
CA LEU A 57 -6.87 1.39 -20.49
C LEU A 57 -7.53 1.66 -19.13
N GLN A 58 -8.79 2.09 -19.09
CA GLN A 58 -9.47 2.51 -17.85
C GLN A 58 -9.56 1.42 -16.79
N ASN A 59 -9.65 0.15 -17.20
CA ASN A 59 -9.76 -0.97 -16.28
C ASN A 59 -8.41 -1.54 -15.84
N LEU A 60 -7.31 -1.17 -16.49
CA LEU A 60 -6.00 -1.76 -16.20
C LEU A 60 -5.52 -1.44 -14.77
N PRO A 61 -5.63 -0.19 -14.26
CA PRO A 61 -5.20 0.14 -12.90
C PRO A 61 -5.89 -0.68 -11.80
N GLY A 62 -7.22 -0.82 -11.86
CA GLY A 62 -7.98 -1.56 -10.85
C GLY A 62 -7.93 -3.08 -11.03
N SER A 63 -7.52 -3.58 -12.20
CA SER A 63 -7.49 -5.02 -12.47
C SER A 63 -6.59 -5.81 -11.52
N VAL A 64 -5.43 -5.25 -11.16
CA VAL A 64 -4.42 -5.96 -10.35
C VAL A 64 -4.90 -6.12 -8.91
N THR A 65 -5.51 -5.08 -8.34
CA THR A 65 -6.04 -5.12 -6.98
C THR A 65 -7.33 -5.95 -6.92
N HIS A 66 -8.16 -5.87 -7.97
CA HIS A 66 -9.35 -6.71 -8.08
C HIS A 66 -9.01 -8.20 -8.13
N LEU A 67 -7.93 -8.60 -8.81
CA LEU A 67 -7.44 -9.97 -8.81
C LEU A 67 -7.11 -10.47 -7.39
N ILE A 68 -6.47 -9.63 -6.58
CA ILE A 68 -6.12 -9.95 -5.18
C ILE A 68 -7.39 -10.10 -4.35
N LYS A 69 -8.34 -9.16 -4.46
CA LYS A 69 -9.64 -9.23 -3.77
C LYS A 69 -10.43 -10.49 -4.16
N LEU A 70 -10.51 -10.80 -5.46
CA LEU A 70 -11.17 -12.01 -5.95
C LEU A 70 -10.51 -13.28 -5.41
N THR A 71 -9.18 -13.31 -5.34
CA THR A 71 -8.42 -14.42 -4.77
C THR A 71 -8.74 -14.61 -3.30
N ALA A 72 -8.76 -13.53 -2.52
CA ALA A 72 -9.13 -13.57 -1.10
C ALA A 72 -10.57 -14.07 -0.90
N GLN A 73 -11.53 -13.55 -1.66
CA GLN A 73 -12.93 -13.96 -1.61
C GLN A 73 -13.11 -15.45 -1.91
N SER A 74 -12.47 -15.96 -2.98
CA SER A 74 -12.58 -17.37 -3.38
C SER A 74 -12.00 -18.35 -2.36
N ASN A 75 -11.14 -17.88 -1.45
CA ASN A 75 -10.47 -18.69 -0.44
C ASN A 75 -10.90 -18.34 1.00
N ASN A 76 -11.96 -17.54 1.18
CA ASN A 76 -12.45 -17.07 2.48
C ASN A 76 -11.35 -16.44 3.35
N ILE A 77 -10.53 -15.56 2.76
CA ILE A 77 -9.45 -14.85 3.45
C ILE A 77 -10.00 -13.54 4.04
N ASP A 78 -9.88 -13.40 5.36
CA ASP A 78 -10.37 -12.22 6.08
C ASP A 78 -9.41 -11.01 5.99
N ILE A 79 -8.10 -11.26 5.91
CA ILE A 79 -7.05 -10.24 5.96
C ILE A 79 -6.02 -10.50 4.86
N ILE A 80 -5.72 -9.47 4.09
CA ILE A 80 -4.64 -9.47 3.10
C ILE A 80 -3.49 -8.62 3.65
N LEU A 81 -2.30 -9.20 3.75
CA LEU A 81 -1.07 -8.46 4.02
C LEU A 81 -0.32 -8.27 2.70
N LEU A 82 -0.20 -7.02 2.25
CA LEU A 82 0.53 -6.67 1.03
C LEU A 82 1.94 -6.19 1.38
N ASP A 83 2.93 -7.02 1.05
CA ASP A 83 4.35 -6.62 1.12
C ASP A 83 4.74 -5.92 -0.18
N MET A 84 5.09 -4.64 -0.08
CA MET A 84 5.40 -3.81 -1.23
C MET A 84 6.91 -3.62 -1.37
N SER A 85 7.38 -3.60 -2.62
CA SER A 85 8.76 -3.23 -2.91
C SER A 85 9.05 -1.77 -2.47
N PRO A 86 10.31 -1.36 -2.24
CA PRO A 86 10.63 0.01 -1.84
C PRO A 86 10.44 1.05 -2.96
N SER A 87 9.96 0.67 -4.15
CA SER A 87 9.83 1.56 -5.30
C SER A 87 8.69 2.57 -5.12
N VAL A 88 8.84 3.74 -5.75
CA VAL A 88 7.76 4.73 -5.91
C VAL A 88 7.23 4.60 -7.32
N GLY A 89 6.44 3.54 -7.56
CA GLY A 89 5.98 3.15 -8.88
C GLY A 89 4.47 2.94 -8.98
N ALA A 90 3.99 2.72 -10.20
CA ALA A 90 2.56 2.61 -10.53
C ALA A 90 1.89 1.42 -9.82
N LEU A 91 2.62 0.32 -9.66
CA LEU A 91 2.07 -0.87 -9.01
C LEU A 91 1.83 -0.63 -7.52
N ASN A 92 2.83 -0.07 -6.84
CA ASN A 92 2.72 0.33 -5.44
C ASN A 92 1.66 1.41 -5.22
N GLN A 93 1.49 2.33 -6.19
CA GLN A 93 0.39 3.28 -6.16
C GLN A 93 -0.97 2.58 -6.15
N CYS A 94 -1.21 1.63 -7.05
CA CYS A 94 -2.46 0.88 -7.09
C CYS A 94 -2.69 0.08 -5.80
N PHE A 95 -1.67 -0.64 -5.31
CA PHE A 95 -1.78 -1.43 -4.09
C PHE A 95 -2.05 -0.58 -2.84
N LEU A 96 -1.29 0.49 -2.65
CA LEU A 96 -1.45 1.34 -1.48
C LEU A 96 -2.84 2.00 -1.49
N ILE A 97 -3.23 2.66 -2.59
CA ILE A 97 -4.47 3.44 -2.65
C ILE A 97 -5.74 2.57 -2.54
N GLU A 98 -5.66 1.28 -2.89
CA GLU A 98 -6.79 0.36 -2.77
C GLU A 98 -6.84 -0.39 -1.42
N SER A 99 -5.82 -0.24 -0.58
CA SER A 99 -5.79 -0.86 0.75
C SER A 99 -6.78 -0.18 1.70
N ASP A 100 -7.17 -0.87 2.78
CA ASP A 100 -7.95 -0.25 3.86
C ASP A 100 -7.06 0.56 4.82
N TYR A 101 -5.85 0.04 5.07
CA TYR A 101 -4.90 0.59 6.03
C TYR A 101 -3.46 0.39 5.53
N PHE A 102 -2.54 1.22 6.02
CA PHE A 102 -1.11 1.02 5.79
C PHE A 102 -0.26 1.49 6.97
N ILE A 103 0.92 0.86 7.08
CA ILE A 103 1.95 1.14 8.08
C ILE A 103 3.25 1.39 7.34
N VAL A 104 4.09 2.29 7.84
CA VAL A 104 5.41 2.55 7.26
C VAL A 104 6.51 2.01 8.20
N PRO A 105 7.22 0.93 7.84
CA PRO A 105 8.39 0.49 8.58
C PRO A 105 9.53 1.51 8.42
N THR A 106 10.22 1.82 9.51
CA THR A 106 11.29 2.82 9.55
C THR A 106 12.58 2.23 10.10
N SER A 107 13.72 2.75 9.65
CA SER A 107 15.05 2.47 10.20
C SER A 107 15.64 3.77 10.75
N PRO A 108 16.39 3.75 11.86
CA PRO A 108 16.89 4.95 12.52
C PRO A 108 18.09 5.56 11.77
N ASP A 109 17.85 6.08 10.57
CA ASP A 109 18.85 6.69 9.71
C ASP A 109 18.31 7.89 8.90
N TYR A 110 19.23 8.64 8.30
CA TYR A 110 18.93 9.82 7.49
C TYR A 110 18.08 9.51 6.25
N TYR A 111 18.32 8.37 5.58
CA TYR A 111 17.60 8.01 4.36
C TYR A 111 16.14 7.73 4.64
N CYS A 112 15.83 7.13 5.80
CA CYS A 112 14.47 6.90 6.25
C CYS A 112 13.73 8.21 6.54
N ASP A 113 14.36 9.18 7.23
CA ASP A 113 13.78 10.53 7.41
C ASP A 113 13.45 11.17 6.06
N ARG A 114 14.36 11.10 5.08
CA ARG A 114 14.13 11.59 3.71
C ARG A 114 12.99 10.85 3.01
N ALA A 115 12.85 9.55 3.23
CA ALA A 115 11.77 8.74 2.68
C ALA A 115 10.41 9.18 3.23
N ILE A 116 10.27 9.41 4.55
CA ILE A 116 9.03 9.93 5.15
C ILE A 116 8.62 11.26 4.52
N ARG A 117 9.57 12.19 4.32
CA ARG A 117 9.32 13.47 3.63
C ARG A 117 8.87 13.28 2.19
N SER A 118 9.37 12.23 1.52
CA SER A 118 8.96 11.88 0.17
C SER A 118 7.52 11.38 0.15
N LEU A 119 7.15 10.48 1.06
CA LEU A 119 5.80 9.94 1.19
C LEU A 119 4.76 11.04 1.42
N ALA A 120 5.09 12.06 2.22
CA ALA A 120 4.24 13.23 2.45
C ALA A 120 3.86 14.00 1.16
N ARG A 121 4.68 13.89 0.10
CA ARG A 121 4.39 14.48 -1.21
C ARG A 121 3.77 13.47 -2.19
N VAL A 122 4.24 12.23 -2.15
CA VAL A 122 3.89 11.18 -3.12
C VAL A 122 2.47 10.66 -2.89
N ILE A 123 2.10 10.31 -1.66
CA ILE A 123 0.81 9.66 -1.38
C ILE A 123 -0.38 10.58 -1.73
N PRO A 124 -0.38 11.88 -1.40
CA PRO A 124 -1.45 12.77 -1.85
C PRO A 124 -1.60 12.83 -3.37
N LYS A 125 -0.47 12.91 -4.09
CA LYS A 125 -0.46 12.89 -5.56
C LYS A 125 -1.06 11.59 -6.10
N TRP A 126 -0.71 10.45 -5.52
CA TRP A 126 -1.25 9.15 -5.91
C TRP A 126 -2.77 9.08 -5.75
N ASN A 127 -3.30 9.59 -4.63
CA ASN A 127 -4.74 9.66 -4.39
C ASN A 127 -5.45 10.56 -5.43
N THR A 128 -4.84 11.70 -5.81
CA THR A 128 -5.37 12.57 -6.87
C THR A 128 -5.39 11.86 -8.23
N VAL A 129 -4.31 11.16 -8.59
CA VAL A 129 -4.21 10.47 -9.89
C VAL A 129 -5.26 9.36 -10.02
N ILE A 130 -5.56 8.62 -8.94
CA ILE A 130 -6.53 7.53 -8.97
C ILE A 130 -7.99 8.01 -8.94
N ALA A 131 -8.27 9.29 -8.64
CA ALA A 131 -9.63 9.80 -8.48
C ALA A 131 -10.55 9.50 -9.69
N SER A 132 -10.04 9.54 -10.92
CA SER A 132 -10.82 9.21 -12.13
C SER A 132 -11.18 7.72 -12.28
N PHE A 133 -10.50 6.84 -11.53
CA PHE A 133 -10.69 5.39 -11.54
C PHE A 133 -11.64 4.90 -10.43
N ARG A 134 -12.19 5.81 -9.62
CA ARG A 134 -13.26 5.52 -8.64
C ARG A 134 -14.67 5.48 -9.25
N ASN A 135 -14.75 5.50 -10.59
CA ASN A 135 -16.01 5.49 -11.29
C ASN A 135 -16.65 4.10 -11.29
N SER A 136 -17.82 3.96 -10.66
CA SER A 136 -18.60 2.71 -10.59
C SER A 136 -19.02 2.11 -11.94
N GLN A 137 -18.90 2.85 -13.04
CA GLN A 137 -19.11 2.34 -14.40
C GLN A 137 -17.92 1.52 -14.93
N LEU A 138 -16.76 1.59 -14.28
CA LEU A 138 -15.62 0.75 -14.61
C LEU A 138 -15.88 -0.69 -14.19
N THR A 139 -15.25 -1.63 -14.90
CA THR A 139 -15.33 -3.06 -14.56
C THR A 139 -14.57 -3.36 -13.26
N TYR A 140 -13.45 -2.66 -13.04
CA TYR A 140 -12.63 -2.78 -11.84
C TYR A 140 -12.40 -1.38 -11.24
N PRO A 141 -13.40 -0.79 -10.58
CA PRO A 141 -13.26 0.52 -9.95
C PRO A 141 -12.36 0.41 -8.70
N PHE A 142 -11.68 1.51 -8.36
CA PHE A 142 -11.07 1.68 -7.04
C PHE A 142 -12.13 2.05 -6.01
N GLU A 143 -11.86 1.74 -4.74
CA GLU A 143 -12.71 2.16 -3.64
C GLU A 143 -12.72 3.69 -3.49
N GLU A 144 -13.89 4.23 -3.13
CA GLU A 144 -14.07 5.67 -2.88
C GLU A 144 -13.27 6.14 -1.66
N THR A 145 -13.17 5.29 -0.64
CA THR A 145 -12.46 5.59 0.60
C THR A 145 -10.97 5.26 0.45
N PRO A 146 -10.05 6.23 0.60
CA PRO A 146 -8.62 5.95 0.54
C PRO A 146 -8.13 5.23 1.82
N PRO A 147 -6.94 4.59 1.79
CA PRO A 147 -6.40 3.87 2.94
C PRO A 147 -6.09 4.82 4.09
N ARG A 148 -6.22 4.32 5.32
CA ARG A 148 -5.84 5.06 6.53
C ARG A 148 -4.46 4.68 7.02
N PHE A 149 -3.62 5.69 7.22
CA PHE A 149 -2.32 5.55 7.85
C PHE A 149 -2.50 5.20 9.33
N LEU A 150 -1.87 4.10 9.75
CA LEU A 150 -1.88 3.61 11.13
C LEU A 150 -0.67 4.07 11.95
N GLY A 151 0.39 4.53 11.29
CA GLY A 151 1.62 4.98 11.96
C GLY A 151 2.89 4.33 11.40
N THR A 152 4.00 4.61 12.07
CA THR A 152 5.31 4.06 11.76
C THR A 152 5.72 2.96 12.74
N ILE A 153 6.48 1.97 12.28
CA ILE A 153 7.13 0.98 13.16
C ILE A 153 8.63 1.13 13.02
N SER A 154 9.35 1.42 14.12
CA SER A 154 10.82 1.46 14.08
C SER A 154 11.41 0.05 14.12
N GLN A 155 12.32 -0.24 13.21
CA GLN A 155 12.98 -1.53 13.06
C GLN A 155 14.50 -1.36 13.09
N ARG A 156 15.22 -2.50 13.17
CA ARG A 156 16.69 -2.57 13.03
C ARG A 156 17.50 -1.79 14.07
N TYR A 157 16.98 -1.56 15.28
CA TYR A 157 17.82 -1.21 16.43
C TYR A 157 18.04 -2.46 17.30
N ARG A 158 19.28 -2.67 17.77
CA ARG A 158 19.54 -3.62 18.86
C ARG A 158 19.37 -2.86 20.18
N PRO A 159 18.34 -3.16 20.99
CA PRO A 159 18.24 -2.57 22.31
C PRO A 159 19.47 -3.01 23.12
N HIS A 160 20.16 -2.07 23.75
CA HIS A 160 21.12 -2.38 24.80
C HIS A 160 20.42 -2.08 26.12
N SER A 161 20.08 -3.11 26.90
CA SER A 161 19.27 -2.99 28.12
C SER A 161 17.92 -2.27 27.91
N GLY A 162 17.23 -2.56 26.80
CA GLY A 162 15.91 -2.00 26.48
C GLY A 162 15.92 -0.61 25.83
N ASN A 163 17.07 0.06 25.72
CA ASN A 163 17.19 1.38 25.08
C ASN A 163 18.03 1.31 23.80
N PRO A 164 17.68 2.06 22.74
CA PRO A 164 18.56 2.28 21.60
C PRO A 164 19.85 3.00 22.02
N ALA A 165 20.97 2.76 21.33
CA ALA A 165 22.14 3.64 21.48
C ALA A 165 21.73 5.10 21.21
N ALA A 166 22.33 6.07 21.92
CA ALA A 166 21.90 7.47 21.88
C ALA A 166 21.85 8.08 20.46
N SER A 167 22.71 7.61 19.54
CA SER A 167 22.68 7.99 18.11
C SER A 167 21.44 7.50 17.37
N PHE A 168 20.94 6.29 17.69
CA PHE A 168 19.70 5.75 17.11
C PHE A 168 18.48 6.45 17.69
N GLN A 169 18.45 6.73 18.99
CA GLN A 169 17.33 7.45 19.60
C GLN A 169 17.10 8.82 18.93
N ARG A 170 18.16 9.55 18.63
CA ARG A 170 18.07 10.84 17.90
C ARG A 170 17.37 10.67 16.55
N TRP A 171 17.70 9.64 15.79
CA TRP A 171 17.05 9.37 14.50
C TRP A 171 15.60 8.92 14.67
N ILE A 172 15.31 8.08 15.67
CA ILE A 172 13.94 7.68 16.00
C ILE A 172 13.08 8.90 16.30
N ASP A 173 13.56 9.81 17.15
CA ASP A 173 12.85 11.02 17.53
C ASP A 173 12.68 11.98 16.34
N GLN A 174 13.72 12.09 15.50
CA GLN A 174 13.69 12.91 14.29
C GLN A 174 12.67 12.37 13.27
N ILE A 175 12.64 11.06 13.03
CA ILE A 175 11.67 10.40 12.13
C ILE A 175 10.25 10.56 12.66
N LYS A 176 10.04 10.38 13.97
CA LYS A 176 8.74 10.63 14.62
C LYS A 176 8.29 12.07 14.43
N LYS A 177 9.19 13.03 14.69
CA LYS A 177 8.92 14.45 14.49
C LYS A 177 8.50 14.71 13.04
N THR A 178 9.27 14.24 12.07
CA THR A 178 8.98 14.43 10.64
C THR A 178 7.69 13.74 10.21
N SER A 179 7.39 12.55 10.74
CA SER A 179 6.08 11.90 10.53
C SER A 179 4.94 12.80 11.00
N ASN A 180 5.01 13.30 12.24
CA ASN A 180 3.93 14.08 12.85
C ASN A 180 3.81 15.52 12.31
N THR A 181 4.89 16.11 11.82
CA THR A 181 4.87 17.50 11.32
C THR A 181 4.73 17.60 9.80
N GLU A 182 4.99 16.52 9.04
CA GLU A 182 4.95 16.53 7.58
C GLU A 182 4.04 15.46 6.99
N LEU A 183 4.24 14.18 7.33
CA LEU A 183 3.46 13.09 6.74
C LEU A 183 2.00 13.13 7.21
N VAL A 184 1.77 13.10 8.52
CA VAL A 184 0.43 13.10 9.11
C VAL A 184 -0.38 14.31 8.65
N PRO A 185 0.11 15.57 8.71
CA PRO A 185 -0.65 16.70 8.21
C PRO A 185 -0.95 16.65 6.71
N ALA A 186 -0.06 16.09 5.88
CA ALA A 186 -0.30 15.93 4.46
C ALA A 186 -1.41 14.90 4.17
N LEU A 187 -1.43 13.80 4.92
CA LEU A 187 -2.43 12.74 4.80
C LEU A 187 -3.78 13.11 5.43
N SER A 188 -3.79 13.84 6.54
CA SER A 188 -5.02 14.28 7.20
C SER A 188 -5.85 15.21 6.30
N LYS A 189 -5.21 16.04 5.47
CA LYS A 189 -5.90 16.90 4.49
C LYS A 189 -6.72 16.14 3.46
N ILE A 190 -6.44 14.86 3.27
CA ILE A 190 -7.11 13.97 2.31
C ILE A 190 -7.76 12.77 3.02
N ASN A 191 -8.01 12.88 4.33
CA ASN A 191 -8.68 11.87 5.16
C ASN A 191 -8.00 10.48 5.17
N MET A 192 -6.66 10.46 5.07
CA MET A 192 -5.85 9.23 5.03
C MET A 192 -5.12 8.92 6.34
N VAL A 193 -5.63 9.39 7.48
CA VAL A 193 -5.06 9.10 8.81
C VAL A 193 -6.17 8.57 9.72
N ILE A 194 -5.87 7.57 10.54
CA ILE A 194 -6.81 7.11 11.57
C ILE A 194 -6.98 8.19 12.63
N SER A 195 -8.19 8.35 13.18
CA SER A 195 -8.37 9.27 14.31
C SER A 195 -7.63 8.75 15.54
N GLU A 196 -7.10 9.68 16.35
CA GLU A 196 -6.42 9.35 17.60
C GLU A 196 -7.35 8.57 18.55
N GLU A 197 -8.63 8.95 18.62
CA GLU A 197 -9.66 8.24 19.39
C GLU A 197 -9.74 6.75 19.01
N LYS A 198 -9.92 6.46 17.71
CA LYS A 198 -10.03 5.08 17.21
C LYS A 198 -8.74 4.27 17.42
N PHE A 199 -7.59 4.95 17.35
CA PHE A 199 -6.30 4.33 17.65
C PHE A 199 -6.20 3.95 19.13
N LEU A 200 -6.54 4.86 20.05
CA LEU A 200 -6.46 4.66 21.50
C LEU A 200 -7.48 3.63 22.02
N GLU A 201 -8.66 3.52 21.41
CA GLU A 201 -9.63 2.46 21.72
C GLU A 201 -9.06 1.05 21.50
N THR A 202 -8.15 0.91 20.54
CA THR A 202 -7.61 -0.39 20.11
C THR A 202 -6.28 -0.71 20.78
N VAL A 203 -5.49 0.32 21.12
CA VAL A 203 -4.13 0.17 21.66
C VAL A 203 -4.11 0.58 23.14
N ASN A 204 -4.34 -0.38 24.03
CA ASN A 204 -4.40 -0.17 25.49
C ASN A 204 -3.06 0.25 26.14
N ASN A 205 -1.94 0.09 25.44
CA ASN A 205 -0.62 0.47 25.93
C ASN A 205 0.30 0.84 24.74
N PRO A 206 0.14 2.03 24.14
CA PRO A 206 0.90 2.39 22.97
C PRO A 206 2.37 2.49 23.37
N SER A 207 3.21 1.66 22.76
CA SER A 207 4.65 1.90 22.83
C SER A 207 4.90 3.34 22.36
N PRO A 208 5.92 4.04 22.90
CA PRO A 208 6.23 5.41 22.47
C PRO A 208 6.57 5.52 20.98
N GLU A 209 6.65 4.40 20.26
CA GLU A 209 6.99 4.29 18.84
C GLU A 209 5.78 4.18 17.90
N VAL A 210 4.59 3.82 18.41
CA VAL A 210 3.37 3.71 17.60
C VAL A 210 2.43 4.85 17.98
N ARG A 211 2.44 5.93 17.20
CA ARG A 211 1.43 6.99 17.24
C ARG A 211 1.07 7.39 15.82
N ALA A 212 -0.23 7.49 15.56
CA ALA A 212 -0.80 8.11 14.37
C ALA A 212 -0.72 9.64 14.47
#